data_AF-A0A2P5N8X8-F1
#
_entry.id   AF-A0A2P5N8X8-F1
#
_cell.length_a   1.000
_cell.length_b   1.000
_cell.length_c   1.000
_cell.angle_alpha   90.00
_cell.angle_beta   90.00
_cell.angle_gamma   90.00
#
_symmetry.space_group_name_H-M   'P 1'
#
loop_
_entity.id
_entity.type
_entity.pdbx_description
1 polymer ?
#
loop_
_entity_poly.entity_id
_entity_poly.type
_entity_poly.pdbx_seq_one_letter_code
_entity_poly.pdbx_strand_id
1 'polypeptide(L)'
;MPSAKLEIMTGVIRLWDKPDHAYDDYYCVLNVVATGPACCTIFALNSWRRLKRPDFHEIKKTLIEAGYSEVRGWRRENRKVRFGARVIDTCNGMALWAVNLAPSQSSQSTSI
;
A
#
# COMPACT_ATOMS: atom_id res chain seq x y z
N MET A 1 -7.80 18.92 -9.05
CA MET A 1 -8.27 18.29 -7.80
C MET A 1 -7.11 18.27 -6.83
N PRO A 2 -7.24 18.82 -5.61
CA PRO A 2 -6.11 18.85 -4.68
C PRO A 2 -5.77 17.42 -4.26
N SER A 3 -4.53 17.03 -4.49
CA SER A 3 -3.93 15.74 -4.16
C SER A 3 -3.96 15.52 -2.66
N ALA A 4 -4.31 14.31 -2.22
CA ALA A 4 -4.19 13.92 -0.82
C ALA A 4 -2.78 14.29 -0.32
N LYS A 5 -2.70 15.08 0.75
CA LYS A 5 -1.41 15.34 1.41
C LYS A 5 -0.95 14.01 2.02
N LEU A 6 0.35 13.78 2.03
CA LEU A 6 0.95 12.56 2.56
C LEU A 6 2.07 13.00 3.49
N GLU A 7 2.00 12.60 4.75
CA GLU A 7 3.09 12.80 5.71
C GLU A 7 3.68 11.43 6.02
N ILE A 8 5.00 11.36 5.90
CA ILE A 8 5.78 10.16 6.13
C ILE A 8 6.63 10.44 7.36
N MET A 9 6.27 9.82 8.48
CA MET A 9 7.10 9.80 9.68
C MET A 9 7.46 8.35 9.94
N THR A 10 8.77 8.00 9.94
CA THR A 10 9.31 6.72 10.46
C THR A 10 8.33 5.55 10.40
N GLY A 11 8.09 5.04 9.19
CA GLY A 11 7.22 3.86 8.99
C GLY A 11 5.73 4.12 9.12
N VAL A 12 5.23 5.36 9.03
CA VAL A 12 3.79 5.65 9.07
C VAL A 12 3.39 6.47 7.84
N ILE A 13 2.37 5.98 7.12
CA ILE A 13 1.68 6.69 6.03
C ILE A 13 0.33 7.19 6.56
N ARG A 14 0.10 8.50 6.45
CA ARG A 14 -1.18 9.13 6.73
C ARG A 14 -1.79 9.73 5.46
N LEU A 15 -3.07 9.44 5.23
CA LEU A 15 -3.85 9.93 4.09
C LEU A 15 -5.04 10.77 4.58
N TRP A 16 -5.18 12.00 4.07
CA TRP A 16 -6.30 12.91 4.39
C TRP A 16 -7.15 13.21 3.16
N ASP A 17 -8.45 13.41 3.39
CA ASP A 17 -9.42 13.74 2.33
C ASP A 17 -9.53 15.25 2.03
N LYS A 18 -9.10 16.12 2.94
CA LYS A 18 -9.17 17.59 2.77
C LYS A 18 -7.90 18.26 3.33
N PRO A 19 -7.32 19.24 2.63
CA PRO A 19 -6.14 19.96 3.10
C PRO A 19 -6.40 20.86 4.33
N ASP A 20 -7.66 21.26 4.56
CA ASP A 20 -8.00 22.35 5.50
C ASP A 20 -8.87 21.91 6.71
N HIS A 21 -9.06 20.60 6.90
CA HIS A 21 -9.80 20.11 8.07
C HIS A 21 -8.84 19.77 9.23
N ALA A 22 -9.27 20.14 10.44
CA ALA A 22 -8.59 19.78 11.68
C ALA A 22 -8.30 18.28 11.72
N TYR A 23 -7.14 17.95 12.27
CA TYR A 23 -6.42 16.67 12.16
C TYR A 23 -7.19 15.40 12.60
N ASP A 24 -8.40 15.53 13.13
CA ASP A 24 -9.03 14.48 13.93
C ASP A 24 -10.10 13.62 13.22
N ASP A 25 -10.69 14.03 12.10
CA ASP A 25 -11.96 13.38 11.69
C ASP A 25 -11.91 12.40 10.51
N TYR A 26 -10.95 12.47 9.59
CA TYR A 26 -10.95 11.60 8.39
C TYR A 26 -9.55 11.22 7.88
N TYR A 27 -8.92 10.27 8.55
CA TYR A 27 -7.59 9.77 8.15
C TYR A 27 -7.51 8.24 8.09
N CYS A 28 -6.57 7.76 7.27
CA CYS A 28 -6.12 6.37 7.29
C CYS A 28 -4.64 6.33 7.67
N VAL A 29 -4.31 5.58 8.73
CA VAL A 29 -2.94 5.33 9.20
C VAL A 29 -2.51 3.93 8.82
N LEU A 30 -1.42 3.86 8.06
CA LEU A 30 -0.74 2.63 7.71
C LEU A 30 0.64 2.61 8.36
N ASN A 31 0.94 1.59 9.14
CA ASN A 31 2.30 1.30 9.60
C ASN A 31 3.03 0.48 8.53
N VAL A 32 4.27 0.84 8.25
CA VAL A 32 5.15 0.30 7.23
C VAL A 32 6.41 -0.16 7.94
N VAL A 33 6.54 -1.48 8.07
CA VAL A 33 7.66 -2.10 8.77
C VAL A 33 8.61 -2.69 7.72
N ALA A 34 9.87 -2.24 7.71
CA ALA A 34 10.89 -2.86 6.87
C ALA A 34 11.10 -4.33 7.31
N THR A 35 11.05 -5.26 6.36
CA THR A 35 11.14 -6.71 6.62
C THR A 35 12.24 -7.40 5.83
N GLY A 36 13.04 -6.61 5.09
CA GLY A 36 14.19 -7.07 4.32
C GLY A 36 14.70 -5.96 3.40
N PRO A 37 15.77 -6.24 2.62
CA PRO A 37 16.27 -5.30 1.62
C PRO A 37 15.16 -4.94 0.63
N ALA A 38 14.82 -3.65 0.54
CA ALA A 38 13.76 -3.14 -0.33
C ALA A 38 12.37 -3.79 -0.14
N CYS A 39 12.09 -4.40 1.03
CA CYS A 39 10.81 -5.03 1.33
C CYS A 39 10.17 -4.44 2.60
N CYS A 40 8.88 -4.13 2.53
CA CYS A 40 8.09 -3.67 3.69
C CYS A 40 6.81 -4.47 3.88
N THR A 41 6.31 -4.52 5.12
CA THR A 41 4.97 -5.02 5.45
C THR A 41 4.11 -3.87 5.93
N ILE A 42 2.87 -3.81 5.42
CA ILE A 42 1.91 -2.76 5.79
C ILE A 42 0.83 -3.31 6.73
N PHE A 43 0.63 -2.59 7.83
CA PHE A 43 -0.44 -2.81 8.80
C PHE A 43 -1.36 -1.58 8.82
N ALA A 44 -2.67 -1.77 8.71
CA ALA A 44 -3.61 -0.69 8.96
C ALA A 44 -3.77 -0.56 10.48
N LEU A 45 -3.32 0.56 11.07
CA LEU A 45 -3.38 0.78 12.52
C LEU A 45 -4.72 1.39 12.94
N ASN A 46 -5.18 2.40 12.19
CA ASN A 46 -6.46 3.05 12.41
C ASN A 46 -6.95 3.61 11.07
N SER A 47 -8.13 3.19 10.63
CA SER A 47 -8.74 3.68 9.40
C SER A 47 -10.18 4.06 9.66
N TRP A 48 -10.43 5.36 9.79
CA TRP A 48 -11.79 5.91 9.89
C TRP A 48 -12.48 5.96 8.53
N ARG A 49 -11.70 5.84 7.44
CA ARG A 49 -12.21 5.72 6.08
C ARG A 49 -11.61 4.53 5.33
N ARG A 50 -12.36 4.04 4.35
CA ARG A 50 -11.92 2.99 3.42
C ARG A 50 -10.96 3.59 2.38
N LEU A 51 -9.85 2.88 2.11
CA LEU A 51 -8.94 3.22 1.01
C LEU A 51 -9.60 3.04 -0.36
N LYS A 52 -9.47 4.05 -1.20
CA LYS A 52 -9.94 4.11 -2.59
C LYS A 52 -8.78 3.82 -3.55
N ARG A 53 -9.10 3.57 -4.82
CA ARG A 53 -8.09 3.28 -5.86
C ARG A 53 -6.98 4.35 -5.98
N PRO A 54 -7.27 5.67 -5.91
CA PRO A 54 -6.24 6.70 -5.94
C PRO A 54 -5.28 6.63 -4.74
N ASP A 55 -5.79 6.33 -3.54
CA ASP A 55 -4.97 6.19 -2.33
C ASP A 55 -3.90 5.10 -2.51
N PHE A 56 -4.28 3.96 -3.12
CA PHE A 56 -3.34 2.88 -3.41
C PHE A 56 -2.26 3.30 -4.41
N HIS A 57 -2.55 4.22 -5.34
CA HIS A 57 -1.57 4.72 -6.29
C HIS A 57 -0.54 5.61 -5.59
N GLU A 58 -1.00 6.54 -4.74
CA GLU A 58 -0.13 7.39 -3.92
C GLU A 58 0.75 6.55 -2.98
N ILE A 59 0.15 5.61 -2.22
CA ILE A 59 0.90 4.69 -1.35
C ILE A 59 1.97 3.94 -2.16
N LYS A 60 1.61 3.40 -3.33
CA LYS A 60 2.56 2.67 -4.18
C LYS A 60 3.71 3.58 -4.62
N LYS A 61 3.42 4.79 -5.08
CA LYS A 61 4.43 5.77 -5.51
C LYS A 61 5.40 6.09 -4.36
N THR A 62 4.87 6.38 -3.18
CA THR A 62 5.66 6.67 -1.98
C THR A 62 6.60 5.54 -1.60
N LEU A 63 6.12 4.30 -1.63
CA LEU A 63 6.95 3.16 -1.26
C LEU A 63 8.11 2.97 -2.25
N ILE A 64 7.86 3.21 -3.54
CA ILE A 64 8.90 3.16 -4.57
C ILE A 64 9.94 4.27 -4.35
N GLU A 65 9.50 5.51 -4.08
CA GLU A 65 10.39 6.64 -3.78
C GLU A 65 11.22 6.41 -2.52
N ALA A 66 10.68 5.68 -1.54
CA ALA A 66 11.38 5.24 -0.34
C ALA A 66 12.32 4.03 -0.57
N GLY A 67 12.43 3.54 -1.81
CA GLY A 67 13.34 2.44 -2.18
C GLY A 67 12.79 1.03 -1.98
N TYR A 68 11.48 0.88 -1.73
CA TYR A 68 10.85 -0.44 -1.65
C TYR A 68 10.47 -0.97 -3.04
N SER A 69 10.79 -2.23 -3.30
CA SER A 69 10.43 -2.96 -4.52
C SER A 69 9.30 -3.98 -4.28
N GLU A 70 9.09 -4.40 -3.04
CA GLU A 70 8.03 -5.34 -2.64
C GLU A 70 7.29 -4.81 -1.40
N VAL A 71 5.96 -4.93 -1.41
CA VAL A 71 5.11 -4.67 -0.25
C VAL A 71 4.33 -5.91 0.13
N ARG A 72 4.26 -6.19 1.43
CA ARG A 72 3.58 -7.36 2.00
C ARG A 72 2.42 -6.95 2.89
N GLY A 73 1.42 -7.82 3.01
CA GLY A 73 0.30 -7.61 3.92
C GLY A 73 -0.50 -8.87 4.21
N TRP A 74 -0.86 -9.07 5.47
CA TRP A 74 -1.73 -10.16 5.89
C TRP A 74 -3.19 -9.87 5.55
N ARG A 75 -3.85 -10.86 4.92
CA ARG A 75 -5.29 -10.85 4.60
C ARG A 75 -5.85 -12.26 4.74
N ARG A 76 -7.14 -12.40 5.02
CA ARG A 76 -7.81 -13.72 5.01
C ARG A 76 -7.62 -14.39 3.65
N GLU A 77 -7.32 -15.69 3.65
CA GLU A 77 -7.03 -16.48 2.43
C GLU A 77 -8.13 -16.36 1.36
N ASN A 78 -9.39 -16.29 1.79
CA ASN A 78 -10.54 -16.21 0.89
C ASN A 78 -10.81 -14.80 0.33
N ARG A 79 -9.94 -13.83 0.57
CA ARG A 79 -10.08 -12.46 0.04
C ARG A 79 -9.15 -12.25 -1.14
N LYS A 80 -9.72 -11.93 -2.30
CA LYS A 80 -8.96 -11.46 -3.47
C LYS A 80 -8.17 -10.21 -3.10
N VAL A 81 -6.85 -10.26 -3.24
CA VAL A 81 -5.99 -9.08 -3.17
C VAL A 81 -5.81 -8.52 -4.58
N ARG A 82 -5.98 -7.20 -4.71
CA ARG A 82 -5.86 -6.50 -6.00
C ARG A 82 -4.38 -6.37 -6.39
N PHE A 83 -4.10 -6.07 -7.66
CA PHE A 83 -2.77 -5.71 -8.18
C PHE A 83 -1.76 -6.86 -8.39
N GLY A 84 -2.20 -8.04 -8.81
CA GLY A 84 -1.28 -9.14 -9.16
C GLY A 84 -0.51 -9.68 -7.96
N ALA A 85 -1.09 -9.55 -6.76
CA ALA A 85 -0.51 -10.06 -5.53
C ALA A 85 -0.34 -11.58 -5.57
N ARG A 86 0.75 -12.09 -5.01
CA ARG A 86 0.99 -13.52 -4.81
C ARG A 86 0.94 -13.86 -3.33
N VAL A 87 0.44 -15.04 -2.99
CA VAL A 87 0.56 -15.58 -1.63
C VAL A 87 1.99 -16.05 -1.43
N ILE A 88 2.60 -15.69 -0.31
CA ILE A 88 3.96 -16.09 0.06
C ILE A 88 4.02 -16.94 1.34
N ASP A 89 2.99 -16.87 2.17
CA ASP A 89 2.86 -17.67 3.39
C ASP A 89 1.38 -17.77 3.81
N THR A 90 1.04 -18.77 4.62
CA THR A 90 -0.29 -18.96 5.20
C THR A 90 -0.22 -19.37 6.67
N CYS A 91 -1.09 -18.81 7.50
CA CYS A 91 -1.16 -19.10 8.93
C CYS A 91 -2.57 -18.83 9.47
N ASN A 92 -3.19 -19.81 10.12
CA ASN A 92 -4.48 -19.68 10.81
C ASN A 92 -5.59 -19.02 9.94
N GLY A 93 -5.72 -19.42 8.68
CA GLY A 93 -6.72 -18.87 7.74
C GLY A 93 -6.38 -17.47 7.20
N MET A 94 -5.17 -17.00 7.43
CA MET A 94 -4.60 -15.78 6.87
C MET A 94 -3.52 -16.13 5.86
N ALA A 95 -3.50 -15.43 4.73
CA ALA A 95 -2.43 -15.46 3.76
C ALA A 95 -1.60 -14.17 3.89
N LEU A 96 -0.28 -14.32 3.85
CA LEU A 96 0.64 -13.22 3.63
C LEU A 96 0.74 -13.00 2.12
N TRP A 97 0.30 -11.83 1.67
CA TRP A 97 0.36 -11.45 0.27
C TRP A 97 1.54 -10.54 0.01
N ALA A 98 2.21 -10.73 -1.13
CA ALA A 98 3.25 -9.85 -1.63
C ALA A 98 2.83 -9.23 -2.96
N VAL A 99 3.11 -7.94 -3.11
CA VAL A 99 2.86 -7.16 -4.33
C VAL A 99 4.17 -6.53 -4.77
N ASN A 100 4.56 -6.78 -6.01
CA ASN A 100 5.69 -6.08 -6.61
C ASN A 100 5.28 -4.63 -6.91
N LEU A 101 6.09 -3.70 -6.41
CA LEU A 101 5.88 -2.28 -6.60
C LEU A 101 6.41 -1.79 -7.95
N ALA A 102 7.27 -2.55 -8.62
CA ALA A 102 7.67 -2.27 -10.00
C ALA A 102 6.43 -2.12 -10.92
N PRO A 103 6.51 -1.29 -11.97
CA PRO A 103 5.52 -1.34 -13.03
C PRO A 103 5.51 -2.77 -13.58
N SER A 104 4.34 -3.40 -13.61
CA SER A 104 4.15 -4.54 -14.49
C SER A 104 4.55 -4.03 -15.86
N GLN A 105 5.62 -4.58 -16.44
CA GLN A 105 5.91 -4.34 -17.86
C GLN A 105 4.64 -4.81 -18.58
N SER A 106 3.78 -3.86 -18.92
CA SER A 106 2.71 -4.06 -19.88
C SER A 106 3.42 -4.56 -21.12
N SER A 107 3.14 -5.81 -21.48
CA SER A 107 3.64 -6.47 -22.66
C SER A 107 3.71 -5.47 -23.81
N GLN A 108 4.92 -5.05 -24.17
CA GLN A 108 5.13 -4.37 -25.43
C GLN A 108 4.77 -5.42 -26.49
N SER A 109 3.57 -5.30 -27.06
CA SER A 109 3.27 -5.95 -28.31
C SER A 109 4.27 -5.42 -29.33
N THR A 110 5.32 -6.19 -29.57
CA THR A 110 6.12 -6.09 -30.79
C THR A 110 5.19 -6.38 -31.95
N SER A 111 4.71 -5.33 -32.58
CA SER A 111 4.29 -5.39 -33.97
C SER A 111 5.48 -4.96 -34.80
N ILE A 112 6.05 -5.95 -35.50
CA ILE A 112 7.01 -5.81 -36.60
C ILE A 112 6.26 -5.25 -37.81
#